data_AF-A0A7C2TPD7-F1
#
_entry.id   AF-A0A7C2TPD7-F1
#
_cell.length_a   1.000
_cell.length_b   1.000
_cell.length_c   1.000
_cell.angle_alpha   90.00
_cell.angle_beta   90.00
_cell.angle_gamma   90.00
#
_symmetry.space_group_name_H-M   'P 1'
#
loop_
_entity.id
_entity.type
_entity.pdbx_description
1 polymer ?
#
loop_
_entity_poly.entity_id
_entity_poly.type
_entity_poly.pdbx_seq_one_letter_code
_entity_poly.pdbx_strand_id
1 'polypeptide(L)'
;MTSHLEEALSRWEEQTLRPTLARLPERAAEFTTTSLRPIKRLYTPLDIQHLDFERDIGFPGEYPFTRGIHPTMYRGKLWTMRQFAGFGTAFDTNKRFKYLLEQGQMGLSVAFDLPTLMGLDSDHPLAEGEVGKCGVAVSSLEDMEVLFDGIPLEEVTTSMTINAPAAVIFAMYLVVAEKQGADWKKISGTIQNDILKEYIAQKEWIYPPAPSMRLIVDTIAFCTQEVPRWHPISISGYHIREAGATALQELAFTLRDGIEYVEWCVRAGLDVDAFAPRLSFFFNCHNDFFEEIAKFRAARKVWARVMRERFGARDPRSWMCRFHTQTAGCSLTAQQPYNNVVRTTIQALAAVLGGTQSLHTNALDEALALPTEFTAMLALRTQQIIAHESGVVNTVDPLAGSYFVEALTSEMERGCYEYFEKIDAMGGMIAAIERGFPQKEIQEAAYRYQQAVDRREKIIVGVNEYVLEKEPIEVPILYIDESVAEIQKERLRRLRARRDNAKVHRTLEALKEAARGTENTMPYILECVRAYATLGEICDALKEVFGEYQEPPF
;
A
#
# COMPACT_ATOMS: atom_id res chain seq x y z
N MET A 1 21.55 38.49 -6.12
CA MET A 1 21.54 37.64 -4.89
C MET A 1 22.34 36.36 -5.08
N THR A 2 22.20 35.65 -6.22
CA THR A 2 22.92 34.40 -6.52
C THR A 2 24.44 34.52 -6.44
N SER A 3 25.06 35.51 -7.10
CA SER A 3 26.52 35.71 -7.09
C SER A 3 27.10 35.92 -5.68
N HIS A 4 26.40 36.62 -4.78
CA HIS A 4 26.87 36.79 -3.39
C HIS A 4 26.80 35.48 -2.58
N LEU A 5 25.81 34.62 -2.85
CA LEU A 5 25.69 33.31 -2.20
C LEU A 5 26.74 32.33 -2.72
N GLU A 6 27.04 32.36 -4.02
CA GLU A 6 28.13 31.57 -4.62
C GLU A 6 29.48 31.96 -4.04
N GLU A 7 29.76 33.27 -3.92
CA GLU A 7 30.97 33.77 -3.24
C GLU A 7 31.02 33.36 -1.77
N ALA A 8 29.89 33.42 -1.05
CA ALA A 8 29.84 33.01 0.36
C ALA A 8 30.08 31.51 0.53
N LEU A 9 29.51 30.68 -0.37
CA LEU A 9 29.73 29.24 -0.38
C LEU A 9 31.19 28.92 -0.68
N SER A 10 31.78 29.53 -1.71
CA SER A 10 33.19 29.37 -2.07
C SER A 10 34.12 29.76 -0.91
N ARG A 11 33.87 30.90 -0.25
CA ARG A 11 34.61 31.29 0.96
C ARG A 11 34.47 30.26 2.08
N TRP A 12 33.28 29.72 2.32
CA TRP A 12 33.08 28.67 3.33
C TRP A 12 33.83 27.38 2.98
N GLU A 13 33.80 26.97 1.71
CA GLU A 13 34.51 25.78 1.22
C GLU A 13 36.02 25.90 1.44
N GLU A 14 36.59 27.05 1.10
CA GLU A 14 38.03 27.29 1.21
C GLU A 14 38.50 27.53 2.65
N GLN A 15 37.77 28.36 3.40
CA GLN A 15 38.25 28.89 4.68
C GLN A 15 37.74 28.09 5.88
N THR A 16 36.64 27.34 5.74
CA THR A 16 36.02 26.60 6.85
C THR A 16 36.04 25.08 6.61
N LEU A 17 35.55 24.63 5.46
CA LEU A 17 35.41 23.21 5.16
C LEU A 17 36.77 22.55 4.89
N ARG A 18 37.56 23.06 3.95
CA ARG A 18 38.84 22.44 3.55
C ARG A 18 39.81 22.26 4.73
N PRO A 19 40.03 23.24 5.63
CA PRO A 19 40.87 23.03 6.81
C PRO A 19 40.31 21.95 7.75
N THR A 20 38.97 21.89 7.90
CA THR A 20 38.31 20.86 8.72
C THR A 20 38.53 19.47 8.13
N LEU A 21 38.31 19.29 6.82
CA LEU A 21 38.50 18.01 6.13
C LEU A 21 39.96 17.54 6.15
N ALA A 22 40.93 18.47 6.10
CA ALA A 22 42.35 18.13 6.20
C ALA A 22 42.71 17.59 7.60
N ARG A 23 42.03 18.06 8.65
CA ARG A 23 42.24 17.61 10.04
C ARG A 23 41.42 16.37 10.37
N LEU A 24 40.17 16.33 9.91
CA LEU A 24 39.18 15.30 10.20
C LEU A 24 38.39 15.03 8.91
N PRO A 25 38.80 14.04 8.11
CA PRO A 25 38.06 13.67 6.92
C PRO A 25 36.70 13.10 7.30
N GLU A 26 35.76 13.16 6.35
CA GLU A 26 34.45 12.53 6.55
C GLU A 26 34.56 11.01 6.58
N ARG A 27 33.52 10.38 7.16
CA ARG A 27 33.47 8.93 7.39
C ARG A 27 33.35 8.10 6.10
N ALA A 28 32.96 8.72 5.00
CA ALA A 28 32.82 8.08 3.70
C ALA A 28 33.20 9.09 2.61
N ALA A 29 33.67 8.57 1.46
CA ALA A 29 33.94 9.40 0.29
C ALA A 29 32.65 9.93 -0.34
N GLU A 30 31.57 9.15 -0.26
CA GLU A 30 30.23 9.50 -0.73
C GLU A 30 29.20 9.10 0.32
N PHE A 31 28.24 9.99 0.58
CA PHE A 31 27.08 9.70 1.41
C PHE A 31 25.89 9.42 0.50
N THR A 32 25.15 8.36 0.80
CA THR A 32 24.00 7.96 0.00
C THR A 32 22.79 7.66 0.88
N THR A 33 21.59 7.83 0.32
CA THR A 33 20.34 7.39 0.95
C THR A 33 20.27 5.86 1.06
N THR A 34 19.24 5.30 1.67
CA THR A 34 18.96 3.85 1.59
C THR A 34 18.84 3.39 0.14
N SER A 35 18.27 4.19 -0.76
CA SER A 35 18.18 3.88 -2.19
C SER A 35 19.49 4.05 -2.98
N LEU A 36 20.64 4.17 -2.29
CA LEU A 36 21.97 4.38 -2.87
C LEU A 36 22.08 5.66 -3.72
N ARG A 37 21.20 6.64 -3.48
CA ARG A 37 21.26 7.95 -4.15
C ARG A 37 22.28 8.85 -3.45
N PRO A 38 23.24 9.44 -4.16
CA PRO A 38 24.18 10.40 -3.58
C PRO A 38 23.50 11.63 -2.98
N ILE A 39 24.03 12.11 -1.86
CA ILE A 39 23.54 13.30 -1.15
C ILE A 39 24.69 14.26 -0.89
N LYS A 40 24.46 15.54 -1.21
CA LYS A 40 25.44 16.59 -0.95
C LYS A 40 25.64 16.78 0.56
N ARG A 41 26.85 17.20 0.93
CA ARG A 41 27.19 17.60 2.30
C ARG A 41 26.28 18.71 2.83
N LEU A 42 25.96 19.68 1.98
CA LEU A 42 25.18 20.86 2.34
C LEU A 42 24.29 21.27 1.16
N TYR A 43 23.02 21.56 1.47
CA TYR A 43 22.07 22.18 0.54
C TYR A 43 21.80 23.62 0.99
N THR A 44 21.65 24.51 0.02
CA THR A 44 21.59 25.97 0.18
C THR A 44 20.46 26.53 -0.70
N PRO A 45 20.15 27.84 -0.61
CA PRO A 45 19.22 28.46 -1.55
C PRO A 45 19.58 28.27 -3.04
N LEU A 46 20.86 28.06 -3.37
CA LEU A 46 21.31 27.82 -4.74
C LEU A 46 20.78 26.51 -5.32
N ASP A 47 20.52 25.51 -4.46
CA ASP A 47 20.05 24.19 -4.87
C ASP A 47 18.56 24.19 -5.27
N ILE A 48 17.80 25.18 -4.78
CA ILE A 48 16.36 25.32 -5.04
C ILE A 48 15.99 26.60 -5.79
N GLN A 49 16.99 27.32 -6.33
CA GLN A 49 16.78 28.62 -6.99
C GLN A 49 15.87 28.56 -8.24
N HIS A 50 15.68 27.37 -8.79
CA HIS A 50 14.83 27.12 -9.96
C HIS A 50 13.38 26.82 -9.58
N LEU A 51 13.10 26.56 -8.30
CA LEU A 51 11.76 26.30 -7.80
C LEU A 51 11.02 27.62 -7.63
N ASP A 52 9.78 27.64 -8.09
CA ASP A 52 8.86 28.74 -7.84
C ASP A 52 7.89 28.37 -6.71
N PHE A 53 7.70 29.27 -5.74
CA PHE A 53 6.91 28.97 -4.56
C PHE A 53 5.46 28.60 -4.93
N GLU A 54 4.77 29.41 -5.74
CA GLU A 54 3.37 29.17 -6.06
C GLU A 54 3.18 27.93 -6.95
N ARG A 55 4.07 27.73 -7.93
CA ARG A 55 3.98 26.62 -8.89
C ARG A 55 4.41 25.27 -8.34
N ASP A 56 5.46 25.23 -7.52
CA ASP A 56 6.13 23.97 -7.14
C ASP A 56 5.89 23.54 -5.70
N ILE A 57 5.75 24.50 -4.78
CA ILE A 57 5.56 24.24 -3.34
C ILE A 57 4.09 24.45 -2.96
N GLY A 58 3.58 25.66 -3.15
CA GLY A 58 2.19 26.03 -2.98
C GLY A 58 1.70 26.08 -1.53
N PHE A 59 0.38 26.24 -1.38
CA PHE A 59 -0.32 26.16 -0.10
C PHE A 59 -0.95 24.76 0.09
N PRO A 60 -1.04 24.25 1.33
CA PRO A 60 -1.70 22.97 1.59
C PRO A 60 -3.19 23.05 1.24
N GLY A 61 -3.74 21.97 0.66
CA GLY A 61 -5.12 21.94 0.19
C GLY A 61 -5.37 22.59 -1.18
N GLU A 62 -4.32 23.11 -1.83
CA GLU A 62 -4.38 23.72 -3.16
C GLU A 62 -3.44 22.98 -4.12
N TYR A 63 -3.74 23.03 -5.42
CA TYR A 63 -2.88 22.47 -6.46
C TYR A 63 -1.46 23.09 -6.39
N PRO A 64 -0.37 22.30 -6.48
CA PRO A 64 -0.30 20.88 -6.80
C PRO A 64 -0.24 19.94 -5.57
N PHE A 65 -0.71 20.40 -4.41
CA PHE A 65 -0.82 19.64 -3.16
C PHE A 65 0.49 19.11 -2.57
N THR A 66 1.64 19.67 -2.97
CA THR A 66 2.96 19.29 -2.44
C THR A 66 2.97 19.28 -0.91
N ARG A 67 2.38 20.31 -0.29
CA ARG A 67 2.32 20.49 1.18
C ARG A 67 1.20 19.72 1.89
N GLY A 68 0.41 18.93 1.17
CA GLY A 68 -0.70 18.15 1.72
C GLY A 68 -2.03 18.45 1.03
N ILE A 69 -2.93 17.46 1.05
CA ILE A 69 -4.22 17.50 0.33
C ILE A 69 -5.33 18.28 1.06
N HIS A 70 -5.12 18.64 2.33
CA HIS A 70 -6.07 19.38 3.15
C HIS A 70 -5.43 20.65 3.70
N PRO A 71 -6.16 21.78 3.78
CA PRO A 71 -5.59 23.04 4.24
C PRO A 71 -5.14 23.02 5.71
N THR A 72 -5.82 22.24 6.55
CA THR A 72 -5.52 22.14 7.98
C THR A 72 -4.73 20.88 8.36
N MET A 73 -4.62 19.89 7.46
CA MET A 73 -4.05 18.56 7.73
C MET A 73 -4.37 18.08 9.16
N TYR A 74 -3.36 17.71 9.94
CA TYR A 74 -3.50 17.13 11.27
C TYR A 74 -3.93 18.11 12.36
N ARG A 75 -3.91 19.42 12.09
CA ARG A 75 -4.51 20.41 12.99
C ARG A 75 -6.04 20.29 12.99
N GLY A 76 -6.61 19.84 11.88
CA GLY A 76 -8.05 19.58 11.74
C GLY A 76 -8.41 18.15 12.13
N LYS A 77 -7.73 17.16 11.54
CA LYS A 77 -7.98 15.74 11.79
C LYS A 77 -6.69 14.94 11.65
N LEU A 78 -6.37 14.15 12.68
CA LEU A 78 -5.25 13.19 12.64
C LEU A 78 -5.44 12.16 11.51
N TRP A 79 -4.35 11.53 11.09
CA TRP A 79 -4.43 10.37 10.19
C TRP A 79 -5.21 9.23 10.85
N THR A 80 -5.78 8.33 10.05
CA THR A 80 -6.42 7.13 10.58
C THR A 80 -5.35 6.14 11.03
N MET A 81 -5.26 5.92 12.34
CA MET A 81 -4.45 4.84 12.93
C MET A 81 -5.12 3.50 12.59
N ARG A 82 -4.54 2.76 11.64
CA ARG A 82 -5.15 1.57 11.03
C ARG A 82 -4.17 0.40 11.06
N GLN A 83 -4.25 -0.42 12.10
CA GLN A 83 -3.44 -1.63 12.18
C GLN A 83 -4.08 -2.74 11.33
N PHE A 84 -3.21 -3.53 10.70
CA PHE A 84 -3.59 -4.75 10.00
C PHE A 84 -3.83 -5.83 11.05
N ALA A 85 -4.90 -6.58 10.86
CA ALA A 85 -5.16 -7.80 11.61
C ALA A 85 -5.84 -8.84 10.73
N GLY A 86 -5.41 -10.08 10.92
CA GLY A 86 -5.89 -11.24 10.21
C GLY A 86 -5.04 -12.42 10.59
N PHE A 87 -5.64 -13.46 11.14
CA PHE A 87 -5.00 -14.75 11.40
C PHE A 87 -6.07 -15.78 11.76
N GLY A 88 -5.76 -17.05 11.53
CA GLY A 88 -6.59 -18.17 11.93
C GLY A 88 -7.98 -18.12 11.29
N THR A 89 -9.00 -18.38 12.09
CA THR A 89 -10.39 -18.34 11.64
C THR A 89 -10.96 -16.92 11.67
N ALA A 90 -12.11 -16.72 11.00
CA ALA A 90 -12.87 -15.48 11.08
C ALA A 90 -13.23 -15.08 12.53
N PHE A 91 -13.43 -16.05 13.43
CA PHE A 91 -13.70 -15.80 14.84
C PHE A 91 -12.49 -15.19 15.56
N ASP A 92 -11.30 -15.75 15.34
CA ASP A 92 -10.05 -15.28 15.94
C ASP A 92 -9.74 -13.84 15.52
N THR A 93 -9.91 -13.57 14.22
CA THR A 93 -9.70 -12.23 13.67
C THR A 93 -10.77 -11.24 14.13
N ASN A 94 -12.05 -11.62 14.22
CA ASN A 94 -13.10 -10.76 14.77
C ASN A 94 -12.79 -10.34 16.22
N LYS A 95 -12.33 -11.28 17.05
CA LYS A 95 -11.89 -11.00 18.42
C LYS A 95 -10.75 -9.97 18.43
N ARG A 96 -9.76 -10.11 17.55
CA ARG A 96 -8.66 -9.14 17.41
C ARG A 96 -9.16 -7.77 16.97
N PHE A 97 -10.11 -7.69 16.04
CA PHE A 97 -10.70 -6.41 15.62
C PHE A 97 -11.38 -5.69 16.78
N LYS A 98 -12.22 -6.38 17.55
CA LYS A 98 -12.89 -5.81 18.74
C LYS A 98 -11.86 -5.30 19.75
N TYR A 99 -10.83 -6.09 20.04
CA TYR A 99 -9.72 -5.67 20.91
C TYR A 99 -9.02 -4.39 20.41
N LEU A 100 -8.64 -4.33 19.13
CA LEU A 100 -7.92 -3.17 18.59
C LEU A 100 -8.79 -1.90 18.59
N LEU A 101 -10.09 -2.04 18.29
CA LEU A 101 -11.06 -0.93 18.41
C LEU A 101 -11.13 -0.42 19.85
N GLU A 102 -11.18 -1.32 20.85
CA GLU A 102 -11.14 -0.95 22.28
C GLU A 102 -9.83 -0.24 22.67
N GLN A 103 -8.71 -0.52 21.98
CA GLN A 103 -7.41 0.13 22.21
C GLN A 103 -7.23 1.47 21.49
N GLY A 104 -8.25 1.96 20.76
CA GLY A 104 -8.26 3.26 20.10
C GLY A 104 -7.89 3.23 18.61
N GLN A 105 -7.93 2.06 17.96
CA GLN A 105 -7.87 1.97 16.51
C GLN A 105 -9.07 2.70 15.86
N MET A 106 -8.83 3.45 14.79
CA MET A 106 -9.86 4.29 14.15
C MET A 106 -10.48 3.67 12.88
N GLY A 107 -9.99 2.51 12.43
CA GLY A 107 -10.48 1.80 11.27
C GLY A 107 -9.91 0.40 11.18
N LEU A 108 -10.64 -0.54 10.58
CA LEU A 108 -10.20 -1.94 10.42
C LEU A 108 -9.30 -2.10 9.19
N SER A 109 -8.33 -3.00 9.25
CA SER A 109 -7.61 -3.47 8.05
C SER A 109 -7.50 -4.98 8.11
N VAL A 110 -8.09 -5.65 7.13
CA VAL A 110 -8.15 -7.12 7.05
C VAL A 110 -6.99 -7.63 6.22
N ALA A 111 -6.20 -8.54 6.81
CA ALA A 111 -5.23 -9.36 6.09
C ALA A 111 -5.82 -10.76 5.88
N PHE A 112 -5.82 -11.26 4.65
CA PHE A 112 -6.34 -12.58 4.29
C PHE A 112 -5.22 -13.61 4.17
N ASP A 113 -5.54 -14.89 4.34
CA ASP A 113 -4.56 -15.96 4.14
C ASP A 113 -4.23 -16.17 2.66
N LEU A 114 -3.13 -16.87 2.38
CA LEU A 114 -2.66 -17.10 1.01
C LEU A 114 -3.70 -17.83 0.14
N PRO A 115 -4.42 -18.87 0.62
CA PRO A 115 -5.52 -19.46 -0.12
C PRO A 115 -6.57 -18.44 -0.55
N THR A 116 -7.04 -17.59 0.36
CA THR A 116 -8.00 -16.52 0.02
C THR A 116 -7.40 -15.52 -0.96
N LEU A 117 -6.14 -15.11 -0.80
CA LEU A 117 -5.46 -14.18 -1.72
C LEU A 117 -5.34 -14.76 -3.14
N MET A 118 -5.16 -16.08 -3.25
CA MET A 118 -5.05 -16.82 -4.51
C MET A 118 -6.41 -17.30 -5.07
N GLY A 119 -7.53 -16.91 -4.43
CA GLY A 119 -8.88 -17.30 -4.87
C GLY A 119 -9.15 -18.80 -4.74
N LEU A 120 -8.56 -19.44 -3.73
CA LEU A 120 -8.74 -20.85 -3.41
C LEU A 120 -9.57 -21.01 -2.14
N ASP A 121 -10.46 -22.01 -2.14
CA ASP A 121 -11.14 -22.42 -0.92
C ASP A 121 -10.17 -23.16 0.02
N SER A 122 -10.43 -23.10 1.34
CA SER A 122 -9.59 -23.74 2.36
C SER A 122 -9.49 -25.27 2.26
N ASP A 123 -10.34 -25.92 1.45
CA ASP A 123 -10.28 -27.36 1.17
C ASP A 123 -9.64 -27.70 -0.19
N HIS A 124 -9.14 -26.71 -0.92
CA HIS A 124 -8.38 -26.93 -2.14
C HIS A 124 -7.02 -27.59 -1.84
N PRO A 125 -6.53 -28.56 -2.64
CA PRO A 125 -5.26 -29.24 -2.38
C PRO A 125 -4.05 -28.29 -2.23
N LEU A 126 -3.99 -27.22 -3.04
CA LEU A 126 -2.92 -26.21 -2.95
C LEU A 126 -3.01 -25.30 -1.71
N ALA A 127 -4.10 -25.37 -0.94
CA ALA A 127 -4.25 -24.59 0.29
C ALA A 127 -3.65 -25.30 1.52
N GLU A 128 -3.22 -26.56 1.37
CA GLU A 128 -2.66 -27.36 2.46
C GLU A 128 -1.45 -26.65 3.10
N GLY A 129 -1.45 -26.52 4.43
CA GLY A 129 -0.40 -25.85 5.19
C GLY A 129 -0.57 -24.33 5.35
N GLU A 130 -1.37 -23.67 4.50
CA GLU A 130 -1.43 -22.20 4.42
C GLU A 130 -2.71 -21.59 5.03
N VAL A 131 -3.74 -22.42 5.28
CA VAL A 131 -5.04 -21.96 5.79
C VAL A 131 -4.89 -21.22 7.13
N GLY A 132 -5.27 -19.95 7.13
CA GLY A 132 -5.25 -19.06 8.30
C GLY A 132 -3.85 -18.66 8.80
N LYS A 133 -2.77 -18.99 8.09
CA LYS A 133 -1.40 -18.78 8.58
C LYS A 133 -0.94 -17.33 8.51
N CYS A 134 -1.02 -16.72 7.32
CA CYS A 134 -0.58 -15.34 7.08
C CYS A 134 -1.72 -14.30 7.18
N GLY A 135 -2.96 -14.76 7.38
CA GLY A 135 -4.14 -13.91 7.46
C GLY A 135 -5.39 -14.70 7.85
N VAL A 136 -6.55 -14.07 7.79
CA VAL A 136 -7.83 -14.75 8.05
C VAL A 136 -8.24 -15.63 6.87
N ALA A 137 -8.64 -16.87 7.15
CA ALA A 137 -9.21 -17.76 6.15
C ALA A 137 -10.67 -17.40 5.83
N VAL A 138 -10.95 -17.03 4.57
CA VAL A 138 -12.29 -16.71 4.06
C VAL A 138 -12.54 -17.46 2.77
N SER A 139 -13.46 -18.43 2.80
CA SER A 139 -13.87 -19.17 1.60
C SER A 139 -15.31 -18.89 1.19
N SER A 140 -16.09 -18.20 2.03
CA SER A 140 -17.50 -17.98 1.76
C SER A 140 -18.07 -16.74 2.47
N LEU A 141 -19.31 -16.38 2.09
CA LEU A 141 -20.08 -15.36 2.78
C LEU A 141 -20.25 -15.66 4.29
N GLU A 142 -20.33 -16.93 4.71
CA GLU A 142 -20.46 -17.30 6.13
C GLU A 142 -19.23 -16.94 6.96
N ASP A 143 -18.04 -16.97 6.36
CA ASP A 143 -16.81 -16.57 7.04
C ASP A 143 -16.77 -15.05 7.18
N MET A 144 -17.24 -14.32 6.15
CA MET A 144 -17.37 -12.87 6.19
C MET A 144 -18.42 -12.41 7.22
N GLU A 145 -19.53 -13.13 7.35
CA GLU A 145 -20.56 -12.90 8.38
C GLU A 145 -19.97 -13.03 9.79
N VAL A 146 -19.16 -14.07 10.04
CA VAL A 146 -18.47 -14.26 11.32
C VAL A 146 -17.39 -13.20 11.54
N LEU A 147 -16.64 -12.84 10.50
CA LEU A 147 -15.54 -11.88 10.59
C LEU A 147 -16.03 -10.50 11.08
N PHE A 148 -17.22 -10.09 10.67
CA PHE A 148 -17.82 -8.82 11.04
C PHE A 148 -18.99 -8.92 12.03
N ASP A 149 -19.16 -10.06 12.69
CA ASP A 149 -20.19 -10.24 13.71
C ASP A 149 -20.00 -9.22 14.86
N GLY A 150 -21.08 -8.51 15.19
CA GLY A 150 -21.08 -7.44 16.19
C GLY A 150 -20.28 -6.19 15.82
N ILE A 151 -19.90 -6.00 14.55
CA ILE A 151 -19.23 -4.79 14.05
C ILE A 151 -20.18 -4.09 13.05
N PRO A 152 -20.71 -2.90 13.37
CA PRO A 152 -21.64 -2.18 12.48
C PRO A 152 -20.89 -1.57 11.29
N LEU A 153 -21.00 -2.18 10.10
CA LEU A 153 -20.22 -1.79 8.92
C LEU A 153 -20.59 -0.42 8.34
N GLU A 154 -21.77 0.13 8.65
CA GLU A 154 -22.12 1.52 8.29
C GLU A 154 -21.32 2.57 9.09
N GLU A 155 -20.85 2.22 10.29
CA GLU A 155 -20.21 3.14 11.23
C GLU A 155 -18.68 3.01 11.27
N VAL A 156 -18.13 1.88 10.82
CA VAL A 156 -16.70 1.57 10.89
C VAL A 156 -16.08 1.56 9.49
N THR A 157 -14.96 2.27 9.33
CA THR A 157 -14.22 2.22 8.06
C THR A 157 -13.34 0.98 7.98
N THR A 158 -13.54 0.16 6.94
CA THR A 158 -12.79 -1.09 6.73
C THR A 158 -11.90 -1.01 5.50
N SER A 159 -10.64 -1.43 5.64
CA SER A 159 -9.73 -1.71 4.54
C SER A 159 -9.58 -3.21 4.36
N MET A 160 -9.53 -3.71 3.13
CA MET A 160 -9.34 -5.13 2.82
C MET A 160 -8.16 -5.28 1.86
N THR A 161 -7.09 -5.92 2.32
CA THR A 161 -5.87 -6.17 1.54
C THR A 161 -6.07 -7.43 0.72
N ILE A 162 -6.73 -7.26 -0.42
CA ILE A 162 -7.12 -8.33 -1.35
C ILE A 162 -7.02 -7.80 -2.78
N ASN A 163 -6.57 -8.64 -3.72
CA ASN A 163 -6.27 -8.22 -5.09
C ASN A 163 -6.98 -9.08 -6.13
N ALA A 164 -6.41 -10.23 -6.53
CA ALA A 164 -6.98 -11.02 -7.62
C ALA A 164 -8.46 -11.42 -7.42
N PRO A 165 -8.92 -11.81 -6.22
CA PRO A 165 -10.34 -12.02 -5.95
C PRO A 165 -11.01 -10.85 -5.22
N ALA A 166 -10.48 -9.62 -5.34
CA ALA A 166 -10.98 -8.45 -4.63
C ALA A 166 -12.46 -8.16 -4.92
N ALA A 167 -12.92 -8.32 -6.16
CA ALA A 167 -14.32 -8.16 -6.52
C ALA A 167 -15.25 -9.13 -5.75
N VAL A 168 -14.79 -10.37 -5.54
CA VAL A 168 -15.54 -11.42 -4.82
C VAL A 168 -15.59 -11.12 -3.33
N ILE A 169 -14.44 -10.81 -2.72
CA ILE A 169 -14.35 -10.43 -1.31
C ILE A 169 -15.12 -9.14 -1.01
N PHE A 170 -15.08 -8.17 -1.92
CA PHE A 170 -15.87 -6.95 -1.81
C PHE A 170 -17.37 -7.22 -1.90
N ALA A 171 -17.82 -8.09 -2.81
CA ALA A 171 -19.21 -8.51 -2.87
C ALA A 171 -19.66 -9.22 -1.57
N MET A 172 -18.81 -10.07 -0.97
CA MET A 172 -19.08 -10.66 0.35
C MET A 172 -19.26 -9.58 1.42
N TYR A 173 -18.38 -8.59 1.48
CA TYR A 173 -18.48 -7.47 2.42
C TYR A 173 -19.78 -6.68 2.25
N LEU A 174 -20.16 -6.36 1.01
CA LEU A 174 -21.40 -5.64 0.71
C LEU A 174 -22.65 -6.44 1.12
N VAL A 175 -22.67 -7.75 0.88
CA VAL A 175 -23.80 -8.61 1.27
C VAL A 175 -23.89 -8.75 2.79
N VAL A 176 -22.77 -8.80 3.52
CA VAL A 176 -22.79 -8.75 5.00
C VAL A 176 -23.37 -7.43 5.48
N ALA A 177 -22.95 -6.30 4.91
CA ALA A 177 -23.48 -5.00 5.29
C ALA A 177 -24.98 -4.87 4.97
N GLU A 178 -25.44 -5.38 3.82
CA GLU A 178 -26.86 -5.46 3.46
C GLU A 178 -27.65 -6.27 4.51
N LYS A 179 -27.12 -7.42 4.95
CA LYS A 179 -27.75 -8.25 6.00
C LYS A 179 -27.79 -7.57 7.36
N GLN A 180 -26.84 -6.69 7.67
CA GLN A 180 -26.87 -5.84 8.86
C GLN A 180 -27.88 -4.68 8.73
N GLY A 181 -28.47 -4.47 7.55
CA GLY A 181 -29.39 -3.36 7.25
C GLY A 181 -28.70 -2.06 6.88
N ALA A 182 -27.41 -2.09 6.54
CA ALA A 182 -26.64 -0.90 6.14
C ALA A 182 -27.03 -0.41 4.74
N ASP A 183 -27.01 0.92 4.56
CA ASP A 183 -27.10 1.54 3.24
C ASP A 183 -25.71 1.60 2.60
N TRP A 184 -25.50 0.91 1.48
CA TRP A 184 -24.23 0.89 0.75
C TRP A 184 -23.71 2.29 0.42
N LYS A 185 -24.58 3.29 0.27
CA LYS A 185 -24.17 4.68 -0.01
C LYS A 185 -23.47 5.37 1.16
N LYS A 186 -23.59 4.82 2.36
CA LYS A 186 -22.98 5.36 3.58
C LYS A 186 -21.72 4.63 4.01
N ILE A 187 -21.55 3.39 3.58
CA ILE A 187 -20.39 2.54 3.86
C ILE A 187 -19.12 3.20 3.32
N SER A 188 -18.07 3.23 4.13
CA SER A 188 -16.78 3.81 3.77
C SER A 188 -15.67 2.80 4.01
N GLY A 189 -14.74 2.68 3.08
CA GLY A 189 -13.66 1.72 3.19
C GLY A 189 -12.79 1.68 1.94
N THR A 190 -11.93 0.67 1.89
CA THR A 190 -10.97 0.50 0.80
C THR A 190 -10.81 -0.99 0.49
N ILE A 191 -10.75 -1.34 -0.78
CA ILE A 191 -10.19 -2.61 -1.25
C ILE A 191 -8.88 -2.32 -1.96
N GLN A 192 -7.88 -3.19 -1.81
CA GLN A 192 -6.58 -2.95 -2.44
C GLN A 192 -6.71 -3.01 -3.97
N ASN A 193 -7.23 -4.13 -4.52
CA ASN A 193 -7.70 -4.26 -5.90
C ASN A 193 -6.72 -3.72 -6.96
N ASP A 194 -5.42 -3.81 -6.68
CA ASP A 194 -4.35 -3.37 -7.57
C ASP A 194 -3.62 -4.61 -8.08
N ILE A 195 -3.96 -5.04 -9.30
CA ILE A 195 -3.39 -6.25 -9.91
C ILE A 195 -2.05 -5.97 -10.60
N LEU A 196 -1.79 -4.76 -11.08
CA LEU A 196 -0.54 -4.46 -11.80
C LEU A 196 0.67 -4.69 -10.89
N LYS A 197 0.60 -4.22 -9.64
CA LYS A 197 1.64 -4.48 -8.63
C LYS A 197 1.75 -5.95 -8.20
N GLU A 198 0.73 -6.77 -8.43
CA GLU A 198 0.85 -8.24 -8.24
C GLU A 198 1.85 -8.80 -9.22
N TYR A 199 1.68 -8.50 -10.51
CA TYR A 199 2.61 -8.95 -11.56
C TYR A 199 4.02 -8.40 -11.35
N ILE A 200 4.15 -7.18 -10.84
CA ILE A 200 5.44 -6.55 -10.57
C ILE A 200 6.14 -7.18 -9.36
N ALA A 201 5.46 -7.30 -8.21
CA ALA A 201 6.12 -7.51 -6.93
C ALA A 201 5.46 -8.53 -6.00
N GLN A 202 4.15 -8.44 -5.73
CA GLN A 202 3.50 -9.18 -4.64
C GLN A 202 3.13 -10.64 -4.97
N LYS A 203 2.92 -10.94 -6.27
CA LYS A 203 2.77 -12.31 -6.81
C LYS A 203 1.47 -13.04 -6.46
N GLU A 204 0.40 -12.32 -6.11
CA GLU A 204 -0.94 -12.86 -5.80
C GLU A 204 -1.92 -12.58 -6.96
N TRP A 205 -1.77 -13.33 -8.06
CA TRP A 205 -2.62 -13.21 -9.25
C TRP A 205 -3.42 -14.49 -9.53
N ILE A 206 -4.46 -14.35 -10.36
CA ILE A 206 -5.24 -15.49 -10.88
C ILE A 206 -5.28 -15.41 -12.41
N TYR A 207 -5.87 -14.35 -12.96
CA TYR A 207 -6.09 -14.20 -14.40
C TYR A 207 -4.95 -13.43 -15.09
N PRO A 208 -4.84 -13.47 -16.43
CA PRO A 208 -3.91 -12.61 -17.18
C PRO A 208 -4.21 -11.11 -17.00
N PRO A 209 -3.25 -10.21 -17.32
CA PRO A 209 -3.38 -8.77 -17.03
C PRO A 209 -4.66 -8.14 -17.59
N ALA A 210 -4.99 -8.33 -18.87
CA ALA A 210 -6.15 -7.67 -19.48
C ALA A 210 -7.51 -8.07 -18.85
N PRO A 211 -7.83 -9.36 -18.65
CA PRO A 211 -9.01 -9.76 -17.88
C PRO A 211 -9.04 -9.22 -16.44
N SER A 212 -7.91 -9.20 -15.75
CA SER A 212 -7.84 -8.64 -14.39
C SER A 212 -8.13 -7.14 -14.38
N MET A 213 -7.61 -6.39 -15.35
CA MET A 213 -7.90 -4.96 -15.52
C MET A 213 -9.39 -4.71 -15.76
N ARG A 214 -10.08 -5.59 -16.51
CA ARG A 214 -11.53 -5.51 -16.69
C ARG A 214 -12.26 -5.63 -15.34
N LEU A 215 -11.92 -6.61 -14.51
CA LEU A 215 -12.57 -6.79 -13.20
C LEU A 215 -12.38 -5.56 -12.29
N ILE A 216 -11.22 -4.91 -12.37
CA ILE A 216 -10.95 -3.67 -11.65
C ILE A 216 -11.83 -2.52 -12.17
N VAL A 217 -11.90 -2.34 -13.49
CA VAL A 217 -12.76 -1.31 -14.12
C VAL A 217 -14.23 -1.53 -13.75
N ASP A 218 -14.71 -2.77 -13.81
CA ASP A 218 -16.07 -3.13 -13.42
C ASP A 218 -16.34 -2.78 -11.94
N THR A 219 -15.38 -3.07 -11.06
CA THR A 219 -15.47 -2.72 -9.64
C THR A 219 -15.47 -1.20 -9.41
N ILE A 220 -14.63 -0.45 -10.12
CA ILE A 220 -14.59 1.03 -10.05
C ILE A 220 -15.91 1.63 -10.55
N ALA A 221 -16.42 1.16 -11.69
CA ALA A 221 -17.69 1.61 -12.26
C ALA A 221 -18.86 1.36 -11.30
N PHE A 222 -18.91 0.15 -10.70
CA PHE A 222 -19.93 -0.23 -9.74
C PHE A 222 -19.89 0.65 -8.48
N CYS A 223 -18.70 0.83 -7.87
CA CYS A 223 -18.55 1.69 -6.70
C CYS A 223 -18.93 3.15 -6.97
N THR A 224 -18.63 3.66 -8.17
CA THR A 224 -18.97 5.04 -8.56
C THR A 224 -20.47 5.28 -8.52
N GLN A 225 -21.29 4.26 -8.82
CA GLN A 225 -22.75 4.36 -8.88
C GLN A 225 -23.42 3.96 -7.56
N GLU A 226 -23.02 2.83 -6.98
CA GLU A 226 -23.76 2.18 -5.90
C GLU A 226 -23.12 2.39 -4.51
N VAL A 227 -21.79 2.57 -4.45
CA VAL A 227 -21.03 2.64 -3.19
C VAL A 227 -20.12 3.89 -3.17
N PRO A 228 -20.67 5.11 -3.37
CA PRO A 228 -19.91 6.32 -3.71
C PRO A 228 -18.96 6.84 -2.62
N ARG A 229 -18.91 6.20 -1.44
CA ARG A 229 -17.96 6.51 -0.35
C ARG A 229 -16.81 5.50 -0.25
N TRP A 230 -16.86 4.42 -1.01
CA TRP A 230 -15.82 3.41 -1.06
C TRP A 230 -14.63 3.87 -1.91
N HIS A 231 -13.43 3.47 -1.52
CA HIS A 231 -12.22 3.57 -2.32
C HIS A 231 -12.03 2.24 -3.07
N PRO A 232 -12.38 2.16 -4.37
CA PRO A 232 -12.44 0.89 -5.11
C PRO A 232 -11.07 0.31 -5.46
N ILE A 233 -9.99 1.05 -5.20
CA ILE A 233 -8.62 0.64 -5.41
C ILE A 233 -7.68 1.45 -4.50
N SER A 234 -6.63 0.78 -4.03
CA SER A 234 -5.48 1.36 -3.36
C SER A 234 -4.22 1.06 -4.19
N ILE A 235 -3.84 2.01 -5.04
CA ILE A 235 -2.71 1.87 -5.98
C ILE A 235 -1.40 1.83 -5.20
N SER A 236 -0.68 0.71 -5.24
CA SER A 236 0.21 0.29 -4.17
C SER A 236 1.68 0.20 -4.57
N GLY A 237 2.49 1.09 -4.00
CA GLY A 237 3.95 1.03 -4.01
C GLY A 237 4.58 0.24 -2.87
N TYR A 238 3.82 -0.05 -1.80
CA TYR A 238 4.35 -0.74 -0.63
C TYR A 238 5.13 -2.02 -0.99
N HIS A 239 4.48 -2.93 -1.71
CA HIS A 239 5.03 -4.22 -2.10
C HIS A 239 6.17 -4.08 -3.11
N ILE A 240 6.11 -3.08 -4.00
CA ILE A 240 7.20 -2.74 -4.93
C ILE A 240 8.47 -2.38 -4.15
N ARG A 241 8.33 -1.56 -3.11
CA ARG A 241 9.44 -1.19 -2.21
C ARG A 241 9.94 -2.36 -1.38
N GLU A 242 9.05 -3.16 -0.81
CA GLU A 242 9.41 -4.36 -0.03
C GLU A 242 10.13 -5.42 -0.88
N ALA A 243 9.81 -5.52 -2.17
CA ALA A 243 10.51 -6.39 -3.11
C ALA A 243 11.94 -5.89 -3.47
N GLY A 244 12.33 -4.69 -3.02
CA GLY A 244 13.68 -4.15 -3.14
C GLY A 244 13.83 -2.95 -4.07
N ALA A 245 12.73 -2.33 -4.51
CA ALA A 245 12.78 -1.11 -5.32
C ALA A 245 13.43 0.06 -4.54
N THR A 246 14.04 0.99 -5.27
CA THR A 246 14.38 2.32 -4.74
C THR A 246 13.12 3.16 -4.46
N ALA A 247 13.23 4.21 -3.64
CA ALA A 247 12.10 5.12 -3.37
C ALA A 247 11.58 5.79 -4.67
N LEU A 248 12.48 6.02 -5.62
CA LEU A 248 12.15 6.56 -6.93
C LEU A 248 11.39 5.55 -7.80
N GLN A 249 11.84 4.28 -7.83
CA GLN A 249 11.15 3.21 -8.56
C GLN A 249 9.78 2.93 -7.96
N GLU A 250 9.65 2.89 -6.62
CA GLU A 250 8.36 2.81 -5.94
C GLU A 250 7.44 3.95 -6.41
N LEU A 251 7.90 5.20 -6.35
CA LEU A 251 7.13 6.36 -6.77
C LEU A 251 6.67 6.25 -8.24
N ALA A 252 7.61 5.94 -9.13
CA ALA A 252 7.36 5.91 -10.56
C ALA A 252 6.42 4.77 -10.96
N PHE A 253 6.69 3.54 -10.53
CA PHE A 253 5.88 2.39 -10.93
C PHE A 253 4.46 2.51 -10.37
N THR A 254 4.32 2.92 -9.10
CA THR A 254 3.00 3.11 -8.48
C THR A 254 2.16 4.17 -9.18
N LEU A 255 2.74 5.35 -9.45
CA LEU A 255 1.97 6.40 -10.12
C LEU A 255 1.67 6.01 -11.57
N ARG A 256 2.55 5.27 -12.25
CA ARG A 256 2.30 4.80 -13.61
C ARG A 256 1.24 3.70 -13.67
N ASP A 257 1.16 2.82 -12.67
CA ASP A 257 0.03 1.91 -12.48
C ASP A 257 -1.27 2.71 -12.32
N GLY A 258 -1.26 3.75 -11.48
CA GLY A 258 -2.41 4.65 -11.30
C GLY A 258 -2.88 5.31 -12.60
N ILE A 259 -1.94 5.78 -13.43
CA ILE A 259 -2.21 6.34 -14.75
C ILE A 259 -2.83 5.28 -15.66
N GLU A 260 -2.32 4.04 -15.64
CA GLU A 260 -2.87 2.94 -16.43
C GLU A 260 -4.32 2.66 -16.03
N TYR A 261 -4.64 2.60 -14.74
CA TYR A 261 -6.03 2.41 -14.27
C TYR A 261 -6.97 3.53 -14.74
N VAL A 262 -6.53 4.78 -14.70
CA VAL A 262 -7.31 5.92 -15.21
C VAL A 262 -7.53 5.78 -16.72
N GLU A 263 -6.52 5.39 -17.49
CA GLU A 263 -6.62 5.16 -18.95
C GLU A 263 -7.61 4.04 -19.27
N TRP A 264 -7.61 2.96 -18.51
CA TRP A 264 -8.57 1.86 -18.67
C TRP A 264 -10.00 2.29 -18.35
N CYS A 265 -10.21 3.04 -17.26
CA CYS A 265 -11.53 3.54 -16.91
C CYS A 265 -12.08 4.52 -17.97
N VAL A 266 -11.25 5.45 -18.45
CA VAL A 266 -11.63 6.41 -19.50
C VAL A 266 -11.91 5.69 -20.83
N ARG A 267 -11.11 4.68 -21.20
CA ARG A 267 -11.38 3.84 -22.39
C ARG A 267 -12.70 3.08 -22.28
N ALA A 268 -13.11 2.69 -21.07
CA ALA A 268 -14.41 2.08 -20.81
C ALA A 268 -15.57 3.09 -20.78
N GLY A 269 -15.31 4.39 -21.01
CA GLY A 269 -16.33 5.44 -21.10
C GLY A 269 -16.70 6.10 -19.78
N LEU A 270 -15.92 5.87 -18.71
CA LEU A 270 -16.13 6.55 -17.42
C LEU A 270 -15.58 7.99 -17.49
N ASP A 271 -16.38 8.95 -16.99
CA ASP A 271 -15.90 10.32 -16.77
C ASP A 271 -14.85 10.34 -15.67
N VAL A 272 -13.69 10.96 -15.93
CA VAL A 272 -12.54 10.97 -15.00
C VAL A 272 -12.91 11.53 -13.64
N ASP A 273 -13.73 12.60 -13.61
CA ASP A 273 -14.13 13.25 -12.37
C ASP A 273 -15.22 12.46 -11.60
N ALA A 274 -15.83 11.44 -12.21
CA ALA A 274 -16.78 10.58 -11.52
C ALA A 274 -16.08 9.58 -10.59
N PHE A 275 -14.93 9.03 -10.99
CA PHE A 275 -14.24 7.97 -10.23
C PHE A 275 -12.91 8.40 -9.59
N ALA A 276 -12.15 9.32 -10.21
CA ALA A 276 -10.84 9.73 -9.70
C ALA A 276 -10.84 10.26 -8.25
N PRO A 277 -11.89 10.97 -7.77
CA PRO A 277 -11.99 11.38 -6.37
C PRO A 277 -12.02 10.23 -5.35
N ARG A 278 -12.19 8.98 -5.81
CA ARG A 278 -12.18 7.78 -4.97
C ARG A 278 -10.95 6.92 -5.11
N LEU A 279 -10.06 7.21 -6.06
CA LEU A 279 -8.75 6.56 -6.11
C LEU A 279 -7.95 6.92 -4.83
N SER A 280 -7.26 5.92 -4.32
CA SER A 280 -6.34 6.02 -3.20
C SER A 280 -5.04 5.28 -3.52
N PHE A 281 -4.00 5.56 -2.75
CA PHE A 281 -2.67 5.02 -2.93
C PHE A 281 -2.17 4.36 -1.64
N PHE A 282 -1.14 3.54 -1.75
CA PHE A 282 -0.50 2.92 -0.61
C PHE A 282 1.01 2.84 -0.80
N PHE A 283 1.75 3.51 0.08
CA PHE A 283 3.21 3.59 -0.01
C PHE A 283 3.91 2.98 1.21
N ASN A 284 5.14 2.55 1.01
CA ASN A 284 6.07 2.18 2.06
C ASN A 284 6.67 3.42 2.73
N CYS A 285 7.11 3.30 3.98
CA CYS A 285 8.00 4.27 4.59
C CYS A 285 9.23 3.55 5.15
N HIS A 286 10.33 3.63 4.40
CA HIS A 286 11.60 3.01 4.73
C HIS A 286 12.45 3.85 5.73
N ASN A 287 13.62 3.33 6.10
CA ASN A 287 14.54 3.93 7.08
C ASN A 287 15.13 5.30 6.70
N ASP A 288 15.19 5.67 5.40
CA ASP A 288 15.75 6.96 5.00
C ASP A 288 14.72 8.08 5.18
N PHE A 289 14.77 8.70 6.35
CA PHE A 289 13.77 9.65 6.83
C PHE A 289 13.42 10.77 5.84
N PHE A 290 14.42 11.41 5.22
CA PHE A 290 14.17 12.55 4.33
C PHE A 290 13.81 12.10 2.90
N GLU A 291 14.35 10.97 2.44
CA GLU A 291 14.00 10.39 1.14
C GLU A 291 12.51 10.03 1.08
N GLU A 292 11.98 9.39 2.12
CA GLU A 292 10.57 9.01 2.19
C GLU A 292 9.64 10.24 2.22
N ILE A 293 10.00 11.27 3.01
CA ILE A 293 9.23 12.53 3.06
C ILE A 293 9.22 13.21 1.68
N ALA A 294 10.36 13.29 1.01
CA ALA A 294 10.46 13.84 -0.33
C ALA A 294 9.63 13.04 -1.36
N LYS A 295 9.65 11.70 -1.27
CA LYS A 295 8.82 10.80 -2.09
C LYS A 295 7.32 11.11 -1.94
N PHE A 296 6.81 11.23 -0.72
CA PHE A 296 5.38 11.50 -0.49
C PHE A 296 4.95 12.88 -1.01
N ARG A 297 5.81 13.90 -0.88
CA ARG A 297 5.57 15.24 -1.43
C ARG A 297 5.55 15.22 -2.95
N ALA A 298 6.51 14.53 -3.56
CA ALA A 298 6.59 14.35 -5.00
C ALA A 298 5.38 13.57 -5.55
N ALA A 299 4.92 12.53 -4.84
CA ALA A 299 3.77 11.74 -5.24
C ALA A 299 2.51 12.59 -5.46
N ARG A 300 2.21 13.48 -4.51
CA ARG A 300 1.07 14.40 -4.63
C ARG A 300 1.22 15.34 -5.80
N LYS A 301 2.41 15.93 -5.95
CA LYS A 301 2.70 16.90 -7.01
C LYS A 301 2.56 16.29 -8.41
N VAL A 302 3.20 15.14 -8.62
CA VAL A 302 3.16 14.43 -9.91
C VAL A 302 1.75 13.99 -10.24
N TRP A 303 1.04 13.35 -9.30
CA TRP A 303 -0.34 12.92 -9.51
C TRP A 303 -1.27 14.08 -9.87
N ALA A 304 -1.19 15.19 -9.14
CA ALA A 304 -2.02 16.36 -9.39
C ALA A 304 -1.80 16.95 -10.79
N ARG A 305 -0.53 17.06 -11.21
CA ARG A 305 -0.16 17.52 -12.56
C ARG A 305 -0.69 16.58 -13.63
N VAL A 306 -0.47 15.28 -13.49
CA VAL A 306 -0.94 14.30 -14.47
C VAL A 306 -2.46 14.31 -14.62
N MET A 307 -3.20 14.29 -13.50
CA MET A 307 -4.67 14.29 -13.54
C MET A 307 -5.24 15.55 -14.21
N ARG A 308 -4.64 16.71 -13.94
CA ARG A 308 -5.07 17.98 -14.53
C ARG A 308 -4.65 18.12 -15.99
N GLU A 309 -3.41 17.79 -16.33
CA GLU A 309 -2.80 18.12 -17.61
C GLU A 309 -2.98 17.03 -18.66
N ARG A 310 -2.81 15.74 -18.29
CA ARG A 310 -2.97 14.60 -19.21
C ARG A 310 -4.44 14.22 -19.37
N PHE A 311 -5.19 14.17 -18.27
CA PHE A 311 -6.59 13.71 -18.28
C PHE A 311 -7.62 14.84 -18.29
N GLY A 312 -7.20 16.11 -18.14
CA GLY A 312 -8.12 17.25 -18.20
C GLY A 312 -9.15 17.27 -17.07
N ALA A 313 -8.90 16.55 -15.96
CA ALA A 313 -9.79 16.50 -14.81
C ALA A 313 -10.04 17.91 -14.25
N ARG A 314 -11.30 18.23 -13.95
CA ARG A 314 -11.74 19.58 -13.54
C ARG A 314 -12.05 19.67 -12.06
N ASP A 315 -12.40 18.55 -11.43
CA ASP A 315 -12.63 18.50 -9.99
C ASP A 315 -11.28 18.44 -9.24
N PRO A 316 -10.96 19.42 -8.37
CA PRO A 316 -9.74 19.38 -7.56
C PRO A 316 -9.58 18.11 -6.71
N ARG A 317 -10.67 17.42 -6.38
CA ARG A 317 -10.63 16.14 -5.64
C ARG A 317 -10.04 15.00 -6.46
N SER A 318 -10.12 15.08 -7.79
CA SER A 318 -9.51 14.13 -8.74
C SER A 318 -7.99 14.25 -8.77
N TRP A 319 -7.47 15.43 -8.43
CA TRP A 319 -6.02 15.71 -8.41
C TRP A 319 -5.36 15.29 -7.09
N MET A 320 -6.12 14.91 -6.08
CA MET A 320 -5.58 14.57 -4.76
C MET A 320 -5.06 13.13 -4.72
N CYS A 321 -3.76 12.97 -4.47
CA CYS A 321 -3.17 11.69 -4.11
C CYS A 321 -3.38 11.44 -2.60
N ARG A 322 -4.51 10.80 -2.25
CA ARG A 322 -4.79 10.29 -0.90
C ARG A 322 -4.08 8.96 -0.71
N PHE A 323 -3.27 8.81 0.33
CA PHE A 323 -2.51 7.59 0.52
C PHE A 323 -2.52 7.06 1.95
N HIS A 324 -2.55 5.73 2.04
CA HIS A 324 -2.13 4.97 3.21
C HIS A 324 -0.61 4.81 3.20
N THR A 325 -0.02 4.67 4.38
CA THR A 325 1.40 4.35 4.54
C THR A 325 1.57 3.19 5.50
N GLN A 326 2.52 2.31 5.21
CA GLN A 326 2.98 1.28 6.12
C GLN A 326 4.49 1.41 6.28
N THR A 327 4.95 1.32 7.52
CA THR A 327 6.38 1.24 7.87
C THR A 327 7.02 0.01 7.21
N ALA A 328 8.29 0.05 6.84
CA ALA A 328 8.91 -1.00 6.02
C ALA A 328 9.15 -2.31 6.79
N GLY A 329 8.52 -3.40 6.37
CA GLY A 329 8.70 -4.74 6.96
C GLY A 329 10.09 -5.29 6.74
N CYS A 330 10.58 -5.21 5.50
CA CYS A 330 11.92 -5.65 5.07
C CYS A 330 13.07 -4.97 5.83
N SER A 331 12.80 -3.87 6.53
CA SER A 331 13.78 -3.13 7.31
C SER A 331 13.92 -3.62 8.77
N LEU A 332 12.97 -4.44 9.23
CA LEU A 332 12.91 -4.96 10.59
C LEU A 332 13.68 -6.27 10.70
N THR A 333 14.31 -6.50 11.85
CA THR A 333 15.28 -7.59 12.02
C THR A 333 14.77 -8.63 13.02
N ALA A 334 15.08 -9.90 12.75
CA ALA A 334 14.84 -11.00 13.70
C ALA A 334 15.78 -10.92 14.91
N GLN A 335 17.01 -10.45 14.69
CA GLN A 335 17.99 -10.13 15.72
C GLN A 335 17.66 -8.79 16.35
N GLN A 336 17.79 -8.70 17.66
CA GLN A 336 17.51 -7.53 18.49
C GLN A 336 16.16 -6.89 18.14
N PRO A 337 15.04 -7.64 18.24
CA PRO A 337 13.74 -7.20 17.74
C PRO A 337 13.23 -5.93 18.43
N TYR A 338 13.69 -5.60 19.64
CA TYR A 338 13.35 -4.32 20.28
C TYR A 338 13.91 -3.09 19.52
N ASN A 339 14.97 -3.23 18.73
CA ASN A 339 15.44 -2.18 17.83
C ASN A 339 14.37 -1.83 16.77
N ASN A 340 13.47 -2.76 16.45
CA ASN A 340 12.37 -2.52 15.51
C ASN A 340 11.39 -1.47 16.03
N VAL A 341 11.20 -1.34 17.35
CA VAL A 341 10.38 -0.25 17.93
C VAL A 341 10.96 1.12 17.55
N VAL A 342 12.28 1.26 17.60
CA VAL A 342 12.98 2.51 17.22
C VAL A 342 12.88 2.74 15.71
N ARG A 343 13.11 1.71 14.88
CA ARG A 343 12.98 1.79 13.42
C ARG A 343 11.57 2.23 13.00
N THR A 344 10.55 1.52 13.48
CA THR A 344 9.14 1.82 13.21
C THR A 344 8.77 3.22 13.69
N THR A 345 9.31 3.71 14.81
CA THR A 345 9.06 5.09 15.29
C THR A 345 9.58 6.13 14.29
N ILE A 346 10.80 5.96 13.77
CA ILE A 346 11.41 6.88 12.80
C ILE A 346 10.63 6.86 11.48
N GLN A 347 10.26 5.67 11.02
CA GLN A 347 9.47 5.48 9.79
C GLN A 347 8.06 6.08 9.93
N ALA A 348 7.37 5.84 11.05
CA ALA A 348 6.08 6.43 11.35
C ALA A 348 6.15 7.96 11.37
N LEU A 349 7.21 8.52 11.96
CA LEU A 349 7.43 9.97 11.98
C LEU A 349 7.63 10.53 10.57
N ALA A 350 8.40 9.85 9.72
CA ALA A 350 8.56 10.24 8.32
C ALA A 350 7.23 10.18 7.54
N ALA A 351 6.41 9.14 7.74
CA ALA A 351 5.08 9.04 7.14
C ALA A 351 4.15 10.19 7.56
N VAL A 352 4.18 10.57 8.83
CA VAL A 352 3.42 11.71 9.37
C VAL A 352 3.92 13.02 8.78
N LEU A 353 5.22 13.31 8.83
CA LEU A 353 5.78 14.53 8.23
C LEU A 353 5.58 14.59 6.71
N GLY A 354 5.50 13.43 6.06
CA GLY A 354 5.15 13.26 4.66
C GLY A 354 3.68 13.55 4.33
N GLY A 355 2.79 13.60 5.32
CA GLY A 355 1.38 13.96 5.14
C GLY A 355 0.46 12.79 4.75
N THR A 356 0.69 11.58 5.28
CA THR A 356 -0.18 10.40 5.08
C THR A 356 -1.62 10.57 5.62
N GLN A 357 -2.60 9.89 5.01
CA GLN A 357 -4.01 9.92 5.46
C GLN A 357 -4.35 8.79 6.43
N SER A 358 -3.62 7.67 6.35
CA SER A 358 -3.77 6.54 7.25
C SER A 358 -2.43 5.82 7.39
N LEU A 359 -2.14 5.28 8.58
CA LEU A 359 -0.84 4.68 8.87
C LEU A 359 -1.00 3.32 9.55
N HIS A 360 -0.24 2.35 9.05
CA HIS A 360 0.08 1.11 9.74
C HIS A 360 1.51 1.19 10.27
N THR A 361 1.68 0.86 11.55
CA THR A 361 2.99 0.65 12.16
C THR A 361 3.22 -0.83 12.38
N ASN A 362 4.31 -1.36 11.84
CA ASN A 362 4.68 -2.76 11.99
C ASN A 362 5.03 -3.05 13.44
N ALA A 363 4.77 -4.27 13.85
CA ALA A 363 5.09 -4.73 15.18
C ALA A 363 6.57 -5.15 15.28
N LEU A 364 7.08 -5.26 16.49
CA LEU A 364 8.51 -5.53 16.72
C LEU A 364 8.93 -6.96 16.32
N ASP A 365 7.96 -7.86 16.21
CA ASP A 365 8.04 -9.28 15.85
C ASP A 365 7.87 -9.56 14.35
N GLU A 366 7.83 -8.51 13.51
CA GLU A 366 7.61 -8.59 12.05
C GLU A 366 8.45 -9.67 11.33
N ALA A 367 9.74 -9.74 11.64
CA ALA A 367 10.67 -10.68 10.99
C ALA A 367 10.55 -12.13 11.51
N LEU A 368 9.66 -12.38 12.48
CA LEU A 368 9.49 -13.67 13.15
C LEU A 368 8.10 -14.27 12.92
N ALA A 369 7.04 -13.48 13.10
CA ALA A 369 5.66 -13.95 12.98
C ALA A 369 4.66 -12.77 12.90
N LEU A 370 3.38 -13.12 12.74
CA LEU A 370 2.29 -12.16 12.88
C LEU A 370 2.21 -11.57 14.30
N PRO A 371 1.71 -10.34 14.47
CA PRO A 371 1.72 -9.65 15.76
C PRO A 371 0.86 -10.31 16.84
N THR A 372 1.44 -10.48 18.03
CA THR A 372 0.68 -10.72 19.27
C THR A 372 -0.16 -9.50 19.68
N GLU A 373 -1.03 -9.64 20.69
CA GLU A 373 -1.76 -8.49 21.24
C GLU A 373 -0.81 -7.42 21.81
N PHE A 374 0.23 -7.85 22.52
CA PHE A 374 1.23 -6.96 23.12
C PHE A 374 1.99 -6.15 22.05
N THR A 375 2.51 -6.83 21.03
CA THR A 375 3.34 -6.18 19.99
C THR A 375 2.49 -5.32 19.06
N ALA A 376 1.26 -5.73 18.74
CA ALA A 376 0.30 -4.90 18.02
C ALA A 376 -0.10 -3.64 18.80
N MET A 377 -0.33 -3.75 20.11
CA MET A 377 -0.62 -2.59 20.97
C MET A 377 0.56 -1.62 21.02
N LEU A 378 1.79 -2.12 21.13
CA LEU A 378 2.99 -1.27 21.13
C LEU A 378 3.15 -0.50 19.81
N ALA A 379 2.86 -1.16 18.68
CA ALA A 379 2.85 -0.51 17.39
C ALA A 379 1.79 0.62 17.32
N LEU A 380 0.59 0.40 17.86
CA LEU A 380 -0.43 1.44 17.96
C LEU A 380 0.00 2.61 18.87
N ARG A 381 0.62 2.32 20.02
CA ARG A 381 1.14 3.35 20.94
C ARG A 381 2.19 4.24 20.28
N THR A 382 3.00 3.69 19.36
CA THR A 382 3.96 4.48 18.56
C THR A 382 3.26 5.62 17.82
N GLN A 383 2.12 5.34 17.17
CA GLN A 383 1.35 6.38 16.47
C GLN A 383 0.73 7.39 17.43
N GLN A 384 0.21 6.92 18.57
CA GLN A 384 -0.43 7.78 19.58
C GLN A 384 0.58 8.73 20.24
N ILE A 385 1.80 8.28 20.53
CA ILE A 385 2.87 9.14 21.06
C ILE A 385 3.26 10.20 20.02
N ILE A 386 3.43 9.82 18.75
CA ILE A 386 3.70 10.81 17.69
C ILE A 386 2.57 11.82 17.59
N ALA A 387 1.31 11.37 17.61
CA ALA A 387 0.15 12.24 17.48
C ALA A 387 -0.03 13.21 18.66
N HIS A 388 0.24 12.77 19.89
CA HIS A 388 -0.17 13.50 21.10
C HIS A 388 0.99 14.13 21.89
N GLU A 389 2.22 13.64 21.75
CA GLU A 389 3.36 14.08 22.57
C GLU A 389 4.45 14.80 21.78
N SER A 390 4.62 14.48 20.48
CA SER A 390 5.77 14.97 19.70
C SER A 390 5.65 16.43 19.21
N GLY A 391 4.41 16.96 19.14
CA GLY A 391 4.12 18.29 18.60
C GLY A 391 4.17 18.44 17.07
N VAL A 392 4.53 17.37 16.32
CA VAL A 392 4.69 17.46 14.86
C VAL A 392 3.39 17.70 14.09
N VAL A 393 2.25 17.42 14.71
CA VAL A 393 0.91 17.65 14.13
C VAL A 393 0.45 19.11 14.22
N ASN A 394 1.17 19.97 14.96
CA ASN A 394 0.76 21.34 15.24
C ASN A 394 0.97 22.29 14.03
N THR A 395 1.82 21.93 13.07
CA THR A 395 2.14 22.72 11.88
C THR A 395 2.02 21.87 10.61
N VAL A 396 1.45 22.43 9.56
CA VAL A 396 1.28 21.74 8.27
C VAL A 396 2.59 21.77 7.48
N ASP A 397 3.04 20.60 7.01
CA ASP A 397 4.28 20.40 6.25
C ASP A 397 5.45 21.20 6.82
N PRO A 398 5.89 20.89 8.05
CA PRO A 398 6.87 21.69 8.78
C PRO A 398 8.27 21.68 8.15
N LEU A 399 8.51 20.81 7.16
CA LEU A 399 9.77 20.71 6.42
C LEU A 399 9.78 21.52 5.12
N ALA A 400 8.67 22.19 4.77
CA ALA A 400 8.63 23.06 3.61
C ALA A 400 9.66 24.18 3.70
N GLY A 401 10.34 24.44 2.59
CA GLY A 401 11.44 25.40 2.52
C GLY A 401 12.80 24.87 3.01
N SER A 402 12.87 23.65 3.54
CA SER A 402 14.16 22.98 3.75
C SER A 402 14.86 22.76 2.41
N TYR A 403 16.03 23.37 2.21
CA TYR A 403 16.78 23.28 0.95
C TYR A 403 17.00 21.84 0.51
N PHE A 404 17.29 20.95 1.46
CA PHE A 404 17.51 19.53 1.18
C PHE A 404 16.22 18.82 0.75
N VAL A 405 15.13 18.98 1.51
CA VAL A 405 13.88 18.26 1.23
C VAL A 405 13.24 18.77 -0.06
N GLU A 406 13.29 20.07 -0.32
CA GLU A 406 12.76 20.65 -1.57
C GLU A 406 13.57 20.22 -2.79
N ALA A 407 14.91 20.23 -2.71
CA ALA A 407 15.76 19.72 -3.78
C ALA A 407 15.48 18.23 -4.04
N LEU A 408 15.45 17.41 -3.00
CA LEU A 408 15.19 15.98 -3.12
C LEU A 408 13.78 15.70 -3.68
N THR A 409 12.77 16.49 -3.30
CA THR A 409 11.41 16.37 -3.84
C THR A 409 11.37 16.68 -5.33
N SER A 410 12.06 17.73 -5.78
CA SER A 410 12.16 18.07 -7.20
C SER A 410 12.91 17.00 -8.01
N GLU A 411 13.94 16.41 -7.43
CA GLU A 411 14.69 15.32 -8.07
C GLU A 411 13.87 14.02 -8.16
N MET A 412 13.04 13.72 -7.16
CA MET A 412 12.08 12.61 -7.20
C MET A 412 11.02 12.83 -8.29
N GLU A 413 10.48 14.05 -8.38
CA GLU A 413 9.54 14.42 -9.45
C GLU A 413 10.16 14.21 -10.84
N ARG A 414 11.36 14.76 -11.08
CA ARG A 414 12.03 14.62 -12.38
C ARG A 414 12.29 13.16 -12.74
N GLY A 415 12.88 12.39 -11.81
CA GLY A 415 13.16 10.97 -12.06
C GLY A 415 11.90 10.14 -12.28
N CYS A 416 10.78 10.52 -11.66
CA CYS A 416 9.49 9.87 -11.88
C CYS A 416 9.01 10.04 -13.32
N TYR A 417 9.09 11.27 -13.86
CA TYR A 417 8.77 11.53 -15.26
C TYR A 417 9.73 10.83 -16.24
N GLU A 418 11.02 10.71 -15.92
CA GLU A 418 11.97 9.92 -16.74
C GLU A 418 11.57 8.44 -16.83
N TYR A 419 11.05 7.85 -15.76
CA TYR A 419 10.48 6.49 -15.80
C TYR A 419 9.17 6.43 -16.59
N PHE A 420 8.29 7.43 -16.45
CA PHE A 420 7.06 7.50 -17.25
C PHE A 420 7.38 7.50 -18.75
N GLU A 421 8.35 8.31 -19.19
CA GLU A 421 8.77 8.36 -20.60
C GLU A 421 9.27 6.99 -21.10
N LYS A 422 10.08 6.29 -20.29
CA LYS A 422 10.55 4.93 -20.62
C LYS A 422 9.39 3.95 -20.76
N ILE A 423 8.46 3.95 -19.82
CA ILE A 423 7.32 3.02 -19.80
C ILE A 423 6.34 3.33 -20.93
N ASP A 424 6.03 4.61 -21.18
CA ASP A 424 5.16 5.02 -22.27
C ASP A 424 5.78 4.67 -23.64
N ALA A 425 7.10 4.77 -23.79
CA ALA A 425 7.81 4.30 -25.00
C ALA A 425 7.75 2.77 -25.20
N MET A 426 7.49 2.00 -24.14
CA MET A 426 7.26 0.55 -24.23
C MET A 426 5.82 0.18 -24.61
N GLY A 427 4.89 1.13 -24.61
CA GLY A 427 3.47 0.91 -24.88
C GLY A 427 2.58 0.96 -23.64
N GLY A 428 3.08 1.48 -22.51
CA GLY A 428 2.35 1.59 -21.26
C GLY A 428 2.72 0.50 -20.24
N MET A 429 2.06 0.54 -19.09
CA MET A 429 2.53 -0.22 -17.92
C MET A 429 2.35 -1.73 -18.10
N ILE A 430 1.25 -2.16 -18.72
CA ILE A 430 1.00 -3.59 -19.02
C ILE A 430 2.09 -4.14 -19.95
N ALA A 431 2.41 -3.43 -21.03
CA ALA A 431 3.46 -3.84 -21.95
C ALA A 431 4.84 -3.87 -21.28
N ALA A 432 5.12 -2.95 -20.35
CA ALA A 432 6.35 -2.97 -19.56
C ALA A 432 6.43 -4.18 -18.62
N ILE A 433 5.32 -4.54 -17.96
CA ILE A 433 5.21 -5.73 -17.10
C ILE A 433 5.40 -7.01 -17.91
N GLU A 434 4.77 -7.14 -19.07
CA GLU A 434 4.91 -8.31 -19.97
C GLU A 434 6.35 -8.48 -20.48
N ARG A 435 7.12 -7.40 -20.57
CA ARG A 435 8.55 -7.41 -20.91
C ARG A 435 9.46 -7.67 -19.70
N GLY A 436 8.90 -7.75 -18.50
CA GLY A 436 9.65 -7.92 -17.25
C GLY A 436 10.43 -6.68 -16.81
N PHE A 437 10.13 -5.48 -17.34
CA PHE A 437 10.95 -4.29 -17.08
C PHE A 437 10.94 -3.84 -15.61
N PRO A 438 9.78 -3.59 -14.98
CA PRO A 438 9.74 -3.26 -13.55
C PRO A 438 10.38 -4.34 -12.67
N GLN A 439 10.14 -5.62 -12.98
CA GLN A 439 10.68 -6.75 -12.22
C GLN A 439 12.22 -6.75 -12.24
N LYS A 440 12.84 -6.55 -13.41
CA LYS A 440 14.31 -6.47 -13.55
C LYS A 440 14.90 -5.28 -12.81
N GLU A 441 14.27 -4.11 -12.94
CA GLU A 441 14.69 -2.88 -12.25
C GLU A 441 14.69 -3.04 -10.71
N ILE A 442 13.68 -3.74 -10.18
CA ILE A 442 13.57 -4.05 -8.75
C ILE A 442 14.64 -5.06 -8.32
N GLN A 443 14.82 -6.16 -9.06
CA GLN A 443 15.84 -7.16 -8.77
C GLN A 443 17.26 -6.58 -8.78
N GLU A 444 17.57 -5.71 -9.74
CA GLU A 444 18.86 -5.02 -9.81
C GLU A 444 19.07 -4.03 -8.65
N ALA A 445 18.02 -3.35 -8.20
CA ALA A 445 18.08 -2.47 -7.03
C ALA A 445 18.28 -3.27 -5.73
N ALA A 446 17.51 -4.35 -5.55
CA ALA A 446 17.61 -5.26 -4.41
C ALA A 446 19.02 -5.86 -4.30
N TYR A 447 19.57 -6.34 -5.43
CA TYR A 447 20.91 -6.91 -5.48
C TYR A 447 21.98 -5.90 -5.10
N ARG A 448 21.92 -4.67 -5.62
CA ARG A 448 22.86 -3.59 -5.27
C ARG A 448 22.79 -3.21 -3.80
N TYR A 449 21.57 -3.12 -3.24
CA TYR A 449 21.39 -2.85 -1.82
C TYR A 449 21.99 -3.97 -0.95
N GLN A 450 21.74 -5.24 -1.29
CA GLN A 450 22.32 -6.38 -0.57
C GLN A 450 23.85 -6.35 -0.62
N GLN A 451 24.45 -6.07 -1.79
CA GLN A 451 25.90 -5.91 -1.90
C GLN A 451 26.45 -4.80 -0.99
N ALA A 452 25.75 -3.67 -0.88
CA ALA A 452 26.15 -2.57 0.01
C ALA A 452 26.04 -2.97 1.50
N VAL A 453 25.04 -3.77 1.88
CA VAL A 453 24.90 -4.34 3.23
C VAL A 453 26.04 -5.32 3.53
N ASP A 454 26.34 -6.24 2.61
CA ASP A 454 27.39 -7.25 2.77
C ASP A 454 28.78 -6.62 2.88
N ARG A 455 29.03 -5.55 2.11
CA ARG A 455 30.26 -4.74 2.17
C ARG A 455 30.32 -3.78 3.37
N ARG A 456 29.27 -3.74 4.20
CA ARG A 456 29.11 -2.81 5.33
C ARG A 456 29.15 -1.33 4.93
N GLU A 457 28.84 -1.03 3.67
CA GLU A 457 28.56 0.33 3.20
C GLU A 457 27.21 0.81 3.76
N LYS A 458 26.29 -0.13 4.00
CA LYS A 458 25.06 0.06 4.78
C LYS A 458 25.11 -0.77 6.06
N ILE A 459 25.04 -0.09 7.19
CA ILE A 459 25.04 -0.72 8.51
C ILE A 459 23.62 -1.06 8.94
N ILE A 460 23.40 -2.32 9.33
CA ILE A 460 22.19 -2.82 9.95
C ILE A 460 22.53 -3.24 11.38
N VAL A 461 22.15 -2.40 12.34
CA VAL A 461 22.41 -2.60 13.77
C VAL A 461 21.82 -3.93 14.25
N GLY A 462 22.67 -4.74 14.86
CA GLY A 462 22.35 -6.09 15.35
C GLY A 462 22.48 -7.20 14.33
N VAL A 463 22.78 -6.88 13.06
CA VAL A 463 22.95 -7.86 11.98
C VAL A 463 24.38 -7.88 11.45
N ASN A 464 24.89 -6.76 10.91
CA ASN A 464 26.27 -6.69 10.38
C ASN A 464 27.22 -5.82 11.22
N GLU A 465 26.68 -5.10 12.21
CA GLU A 465 27.43 -4.30 13.18
C GLU A 465 26.69 -4.29 14.53
N TYR A 466 27.42 -4.17 15.63
CA TYR A 466 26.88 -4.26 17.00
C TYR A 466 26.15 -5.59 17.28
N VAL A 467 26.69 -6.69 16.76
CA VAL A 467 26.15 -8.04 16.93
C VAL A 467 26.45 -8.56 18.34
N LEU A 468 25.46 -9.19 18.98
CA LEU A 468 25.63 -9.82 20.29
C LEU A 468 26.04 -11.28 20.15
N GLU A 469 26.98 -11.74 20.98
CA GLU A 469 27.41 -13.17 20.99
C GLU A 469 26.32 -14.11 21.52
N LYS A 470 25.48 -13.63 22.44
CA LYS A 470 24.35 -14.35 23.00
C LYS A 470 23.15 -13.43 23.06
N GLU A 471 22.06 -13.86 22.45
CA GLU A 471 20.81 -13.13 22.43
C GLU A 471 19.67 -14.03 22.92
N PRO A 472 19.11 -13.78 24.12
CA PRO A 472 17.84 -14.38 24.48
C PRO A 472 16.74 -13.66 23.68
N ILE A 473 16.15 -14.33 22.70
CA ILE A 473 14.94 -13.82 22.02
C ILE A 473 13.77 -14.03 22.99
N GLU A 474 13.38 -12.98 23.69
CA GLU A 474 12.31 -13.00 24.72
C GLU A 474 10.96 -12.50 24.21
N VAL A 475 10.80 -12.34 22.89
CA VAL A 475 9.54 -11.84 22.31
C VAL A 475 8.54 -12.98 22.14
N PRO A 476 7.32 -12.88 22.70
CA PRO A 476 6.27 -13.87 22.47
C PRO A 476 5.89 -13.94 20.98
N ILE A 477 5.77 -15.15 20.45
CA ILE A 477 5.43 -15.41 19.04
C ILE A 477 3.99 -15.89 18.95
N LEU A 478 3.20 -15.31 18.04
CA LEU A 478 1.86 -15.80 17.74
C LEU A 478 1.96 -17.11 16.94
N TYR A 479 1.46 -18.20 17.52
CA TYR A 479 1.38 -19.50 16.84
C TYR A 479 -0.04 -19.78 16.36
N ILE A 480 -0.18 -20.15 15.09
CA ILE A 480 -1.45 -20.54 14.47
C ILE A 480 -1.52 -22.06 14.36
N ASP A 481 -2.47 -22.65 15.09
CA ASP A 481 -2.66 -24.09 15.16
C ASP A 481 -3.16 -24.70 13.84
N GLU A 482 -2.75 -25.94 13.54
CA GLU A 482 -3.16 -26.64 12.31
C GLU A 482 -4.65 -26.99 12.30
N SER A 483 -5.32 -27.04 13.47
CA SER A 483 -6.77 -27.26 13.57
C SER A 483 -7.60 -26.20 12.86
N VAL A 484 -7.05 -25.01 12.58
CA VAL A 484 -7.71 -23.97 11.78
C VAL A 484 -8.14 -24.51 10.43
N ALA A 485 -7.27 -25.27 9.75
CA ALA A 485 -7.57 -25.85 8.44
C ALA A 485 -8.74 -26.83 8.53
N GLU A 486 -8.74 -27.70 9.54
CA GLU A 486 -9.80 -28.71 9.74
C GLU A 486 -11.14 -28.06 10.10
N ILE A 487 -11.13 -27.01 10.91
CA ILE A 487 -12.32 -26.21 11.23
C ILE A 487 -12.90 -25.60 9.95
N GLN A 488 -12.05 -25.01 9.09
CA GLN A 488 -12.51 -24.36 7.85
C GLN A 488 -13.04 -25.35 6.83
N LYS A 489 -12.37 -26.50 6.63
CA LYS A 489 -12.86 -27.57 5.76
C LYS A 489 -14.23 -28.10 6.20
N GLU A 490 -14.42 -28.30 7.50
CA GLU A 490 -15.71 -28.77 8.03
C GLU A 490 -16.82 -27.72 7.85
N ARG A 491 -16.52 -26.42 8.03
CA ARG A 491 -17.48 -25.33 7.77
C ARG A 491 -17.89 -25.31 6.29
N LEU A 492 -16.93 -25.38 5.37
CA LEU A 492 -17.18 -25.45 3.93
C LEU A 492 -18.04 -26.66 3.53
N ARG A 493 -17.69 -27.84 4.05
CA ARG A 493 -18.45 -29.07 3.81
C ARG A 493 -19.92 -28.93 4.23
N ARG A 494 -20.16 -28.34 5.40
CA ARG A 494 -21.53 -28.08 5.90
C ARG A 494 -22.26 -27.05 5.05
N LEU A 495 -21.60 -25.97 4.64
CA LEU A 495 -22.16 -24.95 3.76
C LEU A 495 -22.62 -25.55 2.43
N ARG A 496 -21.75 -26.29 1.74
CA ARG A 496 -22.06 -26.91 0.45
C ARG A 496 -23.19 -27.94 0.55
N ALA A 497 -23.30 -28.64 1.68
CA ALA A 497 -24.38 -29.61 1.93
C ALA A 497 -25.76 -28.97 2.15
N ARG A 498 -25.83 -27.74 2.68
CA ARG A 498 -27.09 -27.10 3.09
C ARG A 498 -27.63 -26.03 2.13
N ARG A 499 -26.77 -25.44 1.30
CA ARG A 499 -27.16 -24.36 0.36
C ARG A 499 -27.95 -24.89 -0.84
N ASP A 500 -28.61 -23.99 -1.56
CA ASP A 500 -29.26 -24.31 -2.84
C ASP A 500 -28.22 -24.41 -3.97
N ASN A 501 -27.70 -25.62 -4.18
CA ASN A 501 -26.70 -25.89 -5.21
C ASN A 501 -27.22 -25.65 -6.64
N ALA A 502 -28.53 -25.78 -6.88
CA ALA A 502 -29.09 -25.48 -8.20
C ALA A 502 -29.07 -23.96 -8.47
N LYS A 503 -29.33 -23.14 -7.45
CA LYS A 503 -29.18 -21.68 -7.53
C LYS A 503 -27.72 -21.28 -7.74
N VAL A 504 -26.78 -21.84 -6.97
CA VAL A 504 -25.34 -21.59 -7.13
C VAL A 504 -24.91 -21.84 -8.58
N HIS A 505 -25.23 -23.01 -9.12
CA HIS A 505 -24.89 -23.35 -10.50
C HIS A 505 -25.45 -22.33 -11.51
N ARG A 506 -26.74 -21.97 -11.40
CA ARG A 506 -27.35 -20.96 -12.29
C ARG A 506 -26.65 -19.59 -12.20
N THR A 507 -26.30 -19.15 -11.00
CA THR A 507 -25.62 -17.85 -10.82
C THR A 507 -24.19 -17.86 -11.37
N LEU A 508 -23.46 -18.97 -11.21
CA LEU A 508 -22.11 -19.12 -11.78
C LEU A 508 -22.13 -19.15 -13.31
N GLU A 509 -23.11 -19.83 -13.93
CA GLU A 509 -23.28 -19.79 -15.39
C GLU A 509 -23.60 -18.39 -15.91
N ALA A 510 -24.46 -17.63 -15.20
CA ALA A 510 -24.75 -16.25 -15.55
C ALA A 510 -23.52 -15.34 -15.43
N LEU A 511 -22.69 -15.53 -14.40
CA LEU A 511 -21.41 -14.83 -14.25
C LEU A 511 -20.47 -15.15 -15.42
N LYS A 512 -20.36 -16.41 -15.84
CA LYS A 512 -19.56 -16.80 -17.00
C LYS A 512 -20.03 -16.11 -18.28
N GLU A 513 -21.33 -16.00 -18.48
CA GLU A 513 -21.87 -15.33 -19.66
C GLU A 513 -21.57 -13.81 -19.65
N ALA A 514 -21.77 -13.15 -18.51
CA ALA A 514 -21.39 -11.75 -18.34
C ALA A 514 -19.89 -11.53 -18.58
N ALA A 515 -19.04 -12.44 -18.07
CA ALA A 515 -17.59 -12.42 -18.27
C ALA A 515 -17.17 -12.64 -19.73
N ARG A 516 -17.94 -13.37 -20.55
CA ARG A 516 -17.70 -13.45 -22.01
C ARG A 516 -18.13 -12.19 -22.75
N GLY A 517 -19.19 -11.55 -22.27
CA GLY A 517 -19.74 -10.31 -22.83
C GLY A 517 -18.98 -9.06 -22.39
N THR A 518 -19.68 -7.92 -22.43
CA THR A 518 -19.18 -6.60 -22.01
C THR A 518 -19.93 -6.03 -20.81
N GLU A 519 -20.80 -6.83 -20.19
CA GLU A 519 -21.52 -6.42 -18.99
C GLU A 519 -20.58 -6.31 -17.79
N ASN A 520 -20.94 -5.44 -16.85
CA ASN A 520 -20.24 -5.31 -15.58
C ASN A 520 -20.42 -6.58 -14.75
N THR A 521 -19.32 -7.17 -14.27
CA THR A 521 -19.39 -8.46 -13.55
C THR A 521 -19.88 -8.35 -12.10
N MET A 522 -19.82 -7.17 -11.45
CA MET A 522 -20.14 -7.02 -10.02
C MET A 522 -21.56 -7.45 -9.64
N PRO A 523 -22.64 -7.08 -10.37
CA PRO A 523 -23.98 -7.58 -10.07
C PRO A 523 -24.08 -9.11 -10.09
N TYR A 524 -23.38 -9.77 -11.02
CA TYR A 524 -23.38 -11.21 -11.14
C TYR A 524 -22.58 -11.89 -10.01
N ILE A 525 -21.45 -11.30 -9.62
CA ILE A 525 -20.67 -11.75 -8.46
C ILE A 525 -21.50 -11.63 -7.17
N LEU A 526 -22.25 -10.53 -6.99
CA LEU A 526 -23.17 -10.36 -5.86
C LEU A 526 -24.24 -11.46 -5.81
N GLU A 527 -24.81 -11.84 -6.94
CA GLU A 527 -25.78 -12.94 -6.99
C GLU A 527 -25.16 -14.30 -6.63
N CYS A 528 -23.93 -14.58 -7.08
CA CYS A 528 -23.18 -15.77 -6.65
C CYS A 528 -22.96 -15.78 -5.13
N VAL A 529 -22.52 -14.64 -4.57
CA VAL A 529 -22.30 -14.49 -3.13
C VAL A 529 -23.61 -14.65 -2.34
N ARG A 530 -24.72 -14.05 -2.78
CA ARG A 530 -26.05 -14.23 -2.17
C ARG A 530 -26.56 -15.67 -2.25
N ALA A 531 -26.13 -16.43 -3.26
CA ALA A 531 -26.40 -17.86 -3.37
C ALA A 531 -25.48 -18.73 -2.50
N TYR A 532 -24.54 -18.12 -1.76
CA TYR A 532 -23.49 -18.81 -1.01
C TYR A 532 -22.57 -19.68 -1.88
N ALA A 533 -22.30 -19.25 -3.13
CA ALA A 533 -21.16 -19.75 -3.88
C ALA A 533 -19.87 -19.42 -3.12
N THR A 534 -18.89 -20.32 -3.15
CA THR A 534 -17.62 -20.10 -2.44
C THR A 534 -16.71 -19.17 -3.24
N LEU A 535 -15.65 -18.68 -2.59
CA LEU A 535 -14.59 -17.90 -3.22
C LEU A 535 -13.98 -18.67 -4.40
N GLY A 536 -13.59 -19.92 -4.16
CA GLY A 536 -13.00 -20.81 -5.15
C GLY A 536 -13.93 -21.05 -6.33
N GLU A 537 -15.22 -21.35 -6.09
CA GLU A 537 -16.19 -21.59 -7.16
C GLU A 537 -16.40 -20.37 -8.07
N ILE A 538 -16.43 -19.17 -7.49
CA ILE A 538 -16.57 -17.92 -8.26
C ILE A 538 -15.30 -17.65 -9.07
N CYS A 539 -14.12 -17.84 -8.47
CA CYS A 539 -12.85 -17.64 -9.15
C CYS A 539 -12.64 -18.68 -10.27
N ASP A 540 -12.97 -19.95 -10.03
CA ASP A 540 -12.84 -21.02 -11.01
C ASP A 540 -13.80 -20.82 -12.19
N ALA A 541 -15.03 -20.35 -11.95
CA ALA A 541 -15.95 -19.98 -13.02
C ALA A 541 -15.37 -18.86 -13.92
N LEU A 542 -14.68 -17.88 -13.34
CA LEU A 542 -13.99 -16.84 -14.12
C LEU A 542 -12.73 -17.38 -14.81
N LYS A 543 -12.00 -18.32 -14.20
CA LYS A 543 -10.84 -18.99 -14.83
C LYS A 543 -11.24 -19.74 -16.10
N GLU A 544 -12.43 -20.36 -16.15
CA GLU A 544 -12.96 -21.00 -17.36
C GLU A 544 -13.11 -20.04 -18.55
N VAL A 545 -13.29 -18.73 -18.30
CA VAL A 545 -13.48 -17.71 -19.34
C VAL A 545 -12.20 -16.93 -19.63
N PHE A 546 -11.47 -16.54 -18.59
CA PHE A 546 -10.31 -15.65 -18.69
C PHE A 546 -8.98 -16.38 -18.79
N GLY A 547 -8.96 -17.68 -18.46
CA GLY A 547 -7.74 -18.44 -18.29
C GLY A 547 -7.01 -18.09 -16.99
N GLU A 548 -5.83 -18.67 -16.83
CA GLU A 548 -4.97 -18.49 -15.67
C GLU A 548 -3.62 -17.91 -16.12
N TYR A 549 -3.06 -17.01 -15.31
CA TYR A 549 -1.77 -16.41 -15.60
C TYR A 549 -0.61 -17.27 -15.08
N GLN A 550 0.43 -17.39 -15.89
CA GLN A 550 1.72 -17.92 -15.48
C GLN A 550 2.78 -16.88 -15.82
N GLU A 551 3.62 -16.56 -14.84
CA GLU A 551 4.70 -15.60 -15.05
C GLU A 551 5.70 -16.13 -16.09
N PRO A 552 6.00 -15.37 -17.15
CA PRO A 552 7.03 -15.76 -18.11
C PRO A 552 8.43 -15.78 -17.46
N PRO A 553 9.35 -16.65 -17.88
CA PRO A 553 10.74 -16.55 -17.47
C PRO A 553 11.38 -15.32 -18.14
N PHE A 554 11.85 -14.35 -17.36
CA PHE A 554 12.43 -13.10 -17.86
C PHE A 554 13.88 -12.87 -17.46
#